data_AF-A0A6G1KQL0-F1
#
_entry.id   AF-A0A6G1KQL0-F1
#
_cell.length_a   1.000
_cell.length_b   1.000
_cell.length_c   1.000
_cell.angle_alpha   90.00
_cell.angle_beta   90.00
_cell.angle_gamma   90.00
#
_symmetry.space_group_name_H-M   'P 1'
#
loop_
_entity.id
_entity.type
_entity.pdbx_description
1 polymer ?
#
loop_
_entity_poly.entity_id
_entity_poly.type
_entity_poly.pdbx_seq_one_letter_code
_entity_poly.pdbx_strand_id
1 'polypeptide(L)'
;MRELSLAHSQPFRFLDLSAELRDHVYEIAMEEISKQGPVPLQSSSDKPQLPTAAFPLLALTQTSRQIRKEFRPIYMLNTTVRLPIDKTAAYIAAFYPSSTPDSETIVSRLMVDMLPTVDCFFRPNTEILSLLDLLSRFPSARCQLICPSEIENPDAADKFRHLVQTVQQNSSAWRAALQNDIAAVTLYQNYQDDRTHVTLFCVVVQLCIKESCQEPWAQKVLRASDWGPYGSTEWSSYEENVEYLVPYLQQLGWKPEFVREWVHVRKGKICLKIFSISPDPDYD
;
A
#
# COMPACT_ATOMS: atom_id res chain seq x y z
N MET A 1 -29.95 -61.44 -4.62
CA MET A 1 -29.71 -60.04 -5.04
C MET A 1 -30.29 -59.14 -3.96
N ARG A 2 -29.43 -58.41 -3.24
CA ARG A 2 -29.87 -57.43 -2.23
C ARG A 2 -30.16 -56.12 -2.95
N GLU A 3 -31.40 -55.66 -2.87
CA GLU A 3 -31.79 -54.31 -3.29
C GLU A 3 -31.02 -53.30 -2.44
N LEU A 4 -30.01 -52.67 -3.02
CA LEU A 4 -29.40 -51.46 -2.47
C LEU A 4 -30.41 -50.33 -2.64
N SER A 5 -31.18 -50.11 -1.56
CA SER A 5 -32.11 -49.00 -1.39
C SER A 5 -31.52 -47.67 -1.86
N LEU A 6 -32.18 -47.07 -2.85
CA LEU A 6 -31.95 -45.74 -3.47
C LEU A 6 -32.19 -44.56 -2.48
N ALA A 7 -31.91 -44.74 -1.18
CA ALA A 7 -32.25 -43.77 -0.13
C ALA A 7 -31.29 -42.56 -0.01
N HIS A 8 -30.41 -42.31 -0.97
CA HIS A 8 -29.35 -41.29 -0.82
C HIS A 8 -29.35 -40.20 -1.89
N SER A 9 -30.54 -39.75 -2.33
CA SER A 9 -30.64 -38.60 -3.27
C SER A 9 -30.90 -37.26 -2.58
N GLN A 10 -30.69 -37.15 -1.26
CA GLN A 10 -30.70 -35.82 -0.64
C GLN A 10 -29.32 -35.17 -0.77
N PRO A 11 -29.24 -33.93 -1.30
CA PRO A 11 -27.97 -33.23 -1.38
C PRO A 11 -27.43 -32.98 0.02
N PHE A 12 -26.12 -33.17 0.18
CA PHE A 12 -25.44 -32.91 1.45
C PHE A 12 -25.57 -31.43 1.84
N ARG A 13 -26.08 -31.18 3.05
CA ARG A 13 -26.32 -29.83 3.57
C ARG A 13 -25.14 -29.44 4.46
N PHE A 14 -24.15 -28.75 3.89
CA PHE A 14 -22.92 -28.37 4.59
C PHE A 14 -23.16 -27.61 5.90
N LEU A 15 -24.22 -26.80 5.97
CA LEU A 15 -24.58 -26.04 7.18
C LEU A 15 -25.18 -26.91 8.30
N ASP A 16 -25.56 -28.16 8.01
CA ASP A 16 -26.04 -29.12 9.02
C ASP A 16 -24.86 -29.80 9.75
N LEU A 17 -23.60 -29.57 9.33
CA LEU A 17 -22.41 -29.94 10.10
C LEU A 17 -22.30 -29.14 11.40
N SER A 18 -21.64 -29.69 12.42
CA SER A 18 -21.27 -28.92 13.60
C SER A 18 -20.23 -27.84 13.27
N ALA A 19 -20.06 -26.84 14.13
CA ALA A 19 -19.08 -25.78 13.90
C ALA A 19 -17.66 -26.33 13.78
N GLU A 20 -17.30 -27.30 14.62
CA GLU A 20 -15.99 -27.95 14.65
C GLU A 20 -15.68 -28.67 13.34
N LEU A 21 -16.67 -29.33 12.75
CA LEU A 21 -16.50 -29.99 11.45
C LEU A 21 -16.36 -28.99 10.30
N ARG A 22 -17.07 -27.84 10.37
CA ARG A 22 -16.89 -26.77 9.38
C ARG A 22 -15.51 -26.14 9.50
N ASP A 23 -15.04 -25.88 10.71
CA ASP A 23 -13.70 -25.37 10.97
C ASP A 23 -12.62 -26.31 10.42
N HIS A 24 -12.78 -27.62 10.61
CA HIS A 24 -11.85 -28.59 10.05
C HIS A 24 -11.86 -28.59 8.50
N VAL A 25 -13.03 -28.43 7.88
CA VAL A 25 -13.11 -28.24 6.42
C VAL A 25 -12.40 -26.95 5.99
N TYR A 26 -12.55 -25.86 6.75
CA TYR A 26 -11.86 -24.61 6.48
C TYR A 26 -10.34 -24.74 6.61
N GLU A 27 -9.84 -25.47 7.61
CA GLU A 27 -8.42 -25.76 7.80
C GLU A 27 -7.83 -26.50 6.59
N ILE A 28 -8.46 -27.60 6.17
CA ILE A 28 -8.06 -28.37 4.98
C ILE A 28 -8.07 -27.47 3.74
N ALA A 29 -9.07 -26.60 3.63
CA ALA A 29 -9.16 -25.66 2.53
C ALA A 29 -7.99 -24.64 2.56
N MET A 30 -7.58 -24.16 3.74
CA MET A 30 -6.44 -23.25 3.89
C MET A 30 -5.10 -23.90 3.54
N GLU A 31 -4.90 -25.18 3.84
CA GLU A 31 -3.69 -25.90 3.45
C GLU A 31 -3.48 -25.85 1.93
N GLU A 32 -4.56 -25.98 1.16
CA GLU A 32 -4.51 -25.86 -0.30
C GLU A 32 -4.21 -24.43 -0.78
N ILE A 33 -4.75 -23.40 -0.11
CA ILE A 33 -4.42 -22.00 -0.42
C ILE A 33 -2.95 -21.73 -0.18
N SER A 34 -2.38 -22.23 0.92
CA SER A 34 -0.99 -21.95 1.28
C SER A 34 0.03 -22.42 0.23
N LYS A 35 -0.35 -23.42 -0.59
CA LYS A 35 0.45 -23.95 -1.70
C LYS A 35 0.32 -23.10 -2.97
N GLN A 36 -0.76 -22.35 -3.10
CA GLN A 36 -1.02 -21.45 -4.20
C GLN A 36 -0.42 -20.10 -3.81
N GLY A 37 0.47 -19.55 -4.64
CA GLY A 37 1.13 -18.29 -4.34
C GLY A 37 0.17 -17.11 -4.15
N PRO A 38 0.69 -15.87 -4.12
CA PRO A 38 -0.13 -14.68 -3.98
C PRO A 38 -1.28 -14.63 -4.99
N VAL A 39 -2.48 -14.31 -4.51
CA VAL A 39 -3.70 -14.26 -5.31
C VAL A 39 -3.73 -12.93 -6.07
N PRO A 40 -3.63 -12.92 -7.41
CA PRO A 40 -3.61 -11.69 -8.20
C PRO A 40 -5.01 -11.06 -8.25
N LEU A 41 -5.10 -9.76 -8.04
CA LEU A 41 -6.34 -9.00 -8.24
C LEU A 41 -6.61 -8.86 -9.74
N GLN A 42 -7.62 -9.56 -10.26
CA GLN A 42 -8.05 -9.44 -11.65
C GLN A 42 -9.06 -8.30 -11.80
N SER A 43 -8.84 -7.43 -12.80
CA SER A 43 -9.82 -6.41 -13.16
C SER A 43 -10.93 -7.05 -14.01
N SER A 44 -12.20 -6.70 -13.75
CA SER A 44 -13.33 -7.17 -14.56
C SER A 44 -13.29 -6.69 -16.02
N SER A 45 -12.46 -5.68 -16.31
CA SER A 45 -12.22 -5.16 -17.67
C SER A 45 -11.31 -6.05 -18.50
N ASP A 46 -10.49 -6.87 -17.84
CA ASP A 46 -9.61 -7.80 -18.54
C ASP A 46 -10.52 -8.89 -19.07
N LYS A 47 -10.54 -9.07 -20.41
CA LYS A 47 -11.34 -10.13 -21.05
C LYS A 47 -11.16 -11.39 -20.22
N PRO A 48 -12.24 -12.14 -19.88
CA PRO A 48 -12.16 -13.32 -19.05
C PRO A 48 -11.31 -14.37 -19.76
N GLN A 49 -10.00 -14.26 -19.62
CA GLN A 49 -9.08 -15.34 -19.85
C GLN A 49 -9.47 -16.33 -18.76
N LEU A 50 -9.95 -17.50 -19.18
CA LEU A 50 -10.20 -18.63 -18.29
C LEU A 50 -9.09 -18.66 -17.25
N PRO A 51 -9.38 -18.47 -15.95
CA PRO A 51 -8.33 -18.33 -14.95
C PRO A 51 -7.53 -19.62 -14.94
N THR A 52 -6.29 -19.60 -15.44
CA THR A 52 -5.41 -20.77 -15.37
C THR A 52 -5.05 -21.11 -13.92
N ALA A 53 -5.23 -20.15 -13.01
CA ALA A 53 -5.25 -20.36 -11.57
C ALA A 53 -6.57 -19.80 -11.02
N ALA A 54 -7.54 -20.69 -10.78
CA ALA A 54 -8.79 -20.32 -10.12
C ALA A 54 -8.47 -19.74 -8.74
N PHE A 55 -9.05 -18.59 -8.36
CA PHE A 55 -9.01 -18.06 -7.00
C PHE A 55 -9.46 -19.16 -6.02
N PRO A 56 -8.53 -19.86 -5.34
CA PRO A 56 -8.92 -21.05 -4.61
C PRO A 56 -9.88 -20.62 -3.51
N LEU A 57 -11.06 -21.22 -3.50
CA LEU A 57 -12.00 -21.12 -2.38
C LEU A 57 -12.58 -19.70 -2.17
N LEU A 58 -12.33 -18.74 -3.08
CA LEU A 58 -13.01 -17.44 -3.06
C LEU A 58 -14.53 -17.63 -3.11
N ALA A 59 -14.99 -18.65 -3.84
CA ALA A 59 -16.40 -19.03 -3.88
C ALA A 59 -16.97 -19.30 -2.48
N LEU A 60 -16.21 -19.91 -1.55
CA LEU A 60 -16.66 -20.14 -0.16
C LEU A 60 -16.94 -18.83 0.58
N THR A 61 -16.16 -17.78 0.30
CA THR A 61 -16.43 -16.45 0.87
C THR A 61 -17.73 -15.82 0.33
N GLN A 62 -18.26 -16.34 -0.78
CA GLN A 62 -19.42 -15.80 -1.49
C GLN A 62 -20.70 -16.63 -1.33
N THR A 63 -20.64 -17.89 -0.87
CA THR A 63 -21.79 -18.82 -0.83
C THR A 63 -22.95 -18.38 0.08
N SER A 64 -22.72 -18.24 1.38
CA SER A 64 -23.76 -17.91 2.37
C SER A 64 -23.26 -16.91 3.42
N ARG A 65 -24.18 -16.21 4.10
CA ARG A 65 -23.82 -15.25 5.15
C ARG A 65 -23.08 -15.90 6.32
N GLN A 66 -23.47 -17.13 6.69
CA GLN A 66 -22.86 -17.87 7.79
C GLN A 66 -21.43 -18.29 7.44
N ILE A 67 -21.23 -18.98 6.31
CA ILE A 67 -19.90 -19.41 5.85
C ILE A 67 -19.01 -18.19 5.66
N ARG A 68 -19.52 -17.09 5.10
CA ARG A 68 -18.75 -15.85 4.96
C ARG A 68 -18.29 -15.29 6.31
N LYS A 69 -19.15 -15.32 7.34
CA LYS A 69 -18.79 -14.83 8.67
C LYS A 69 -17.71 -15.69 9.33
N GLU A 70 -17.78 -17.00 9.13
CA GLU A 70 -16.83 -17.97 9.69
C GLU A 70 -15.50 -18.00 8.90
N PHE A 71 -15.57 -18.16 7.58
CA PHE A 71 -14.43 -18.43 6.72
C PHE A 71 -13.67 -17.19 6.24
N ARG A 72 -14.35 -16.05 6.02
CA ARG A 72 -13.69 -14.86 5.43
C ARG A 72 -12.52 -14.34 6.26
N PRO A 73 -12.60 -14.24 7.61
CA PRO A 73 -11.46 -13.81 8.41
C PRO A 73 -10.25 -14.74 8.25
N ILE A 74 -10.48 -16.05 8.24
CA ILE A 74 -9.45 -17.09 8.07
C ILE A 74 -8.83 -16.99 6.67
N TYR A 75 -9.66 -16.84 5.65
CA TYR A 75 -9.22 -16.65 4.27
C TYR A 75 -8.33 -15.40 4.12
N MET A 76 -8.75 -14.25 4.64
CA MET A 76 -8.00 -13.00 4.54
C MET A 76 -6.68 -13.04 5.32
N LEU A 77 -6.63 -13.76 6.45
CA LEU A 77 -5.43 -13.95 7.26
C LEU A 77 -4.36 -14.77 6.54
N ASN A 78 -4.78 -15.79 5.79
CA ASN A 78 -3.90 -16.76 5.15
C ASN A 78 -3.62 -16.46 3.66
N THR A 79 -4.44 -15.63 3.04
CA THR A 79 -4.28 -15.25 1.64
C THR A 79 -3.42 -14.00 1.53
N THR A 80 -2.35 -14.10 0.75
CA THR A 80 -1.60 -12.92 0.31
C THR A 80 -2.23 -12.40 -0.97
N VAL A 81 -2.75 -11.18 -0.96
CA VAL A 81 -3.36 -10.56 -2.15
C VAL A 81 -2.30 -9.75 -2.88
N ARG A 82 -2.05 -10.11 -4.14
CA ARG A 82 -1.17 -9.40 -5.05
C ARG A 82 -1.99 -8.41 -5.87
N LEU A 83 -1.66 -7.13 -5.82
CA LEU A 83 -2.46 -6.08 -6.43
C LEU A 83 -1.59 -5.04 -7.14
N PRO A 84 -1.97 -4.58 -8.35
CA PRO A 84 -1.36 -3.42 -8.96
C PRO A 84 -1.54 -2.20 -8.08
N ILE A 85 -0.50 -1.38 -7.95
CA ILE A 85 -0.51 -0.23 -7.03
C ILE A 85 -1.66 0.75 -7.32
N ASP A 86 -2.06 0.91 -8.58
CA ASP A 86 -3.17 1.79 -8.98
C ASP A 86 -4.56 1.23 -8.61
N LYS A 87 -4.64 -0.05 -8.24
CA LYS A 87 -5.86 -0.68 -7.71
C LYS A 87 -5.90 -0.70 -6.18
N THR A 88 -4.80 -0.33 -5.51
CA THR A 88 -4.68 -0.35 -4.05
C THR A 88 -5.79 0.44 -3.37
N ALA A 89 -6.02 1.69 -3.77
CA ALA A 89 -7.03 2.54 -3.15
C ALA A 89 -8.44 1.94 -3.27
N ALA A 90 -8.82 1.45 -4.46
CA ALA A 90 -10.12 0.83 -4.69
C ALA A 90 -10.29 -0.48 -3.90
N TYR A 91 -9.24 -1.30 -3.84
CA TYR A 91 -9.22 -2.51 -3.03
C TYR A 91 -9.39 -2.19 -1.54
N ILE A 92 -8.63 -1.22 -1.02
CA ILE A 92 -8.71 -0.81 0.38
C ILE A 92 -10.11 -0.28 0.71
N ALA A 93 -10.68 0.57 -0.14
CA ALA A 93 -12.04 1.09 0.06
C ALA A 93 -13.10 -0.04 0.10
N ALA A 94 -12.94 -1.08 -0.72
CA ALA A 94 -13.88 -2.19 -0.80
C ALA A 94 -13.76 -3.18 0.38
N PHE A 95 -12.54 -3.48 0.82
CA PHE A 95 -12.28 -4.54 1.81
C PHE A 95 -12.01 -4.02 3.22
N TYR A 96 -11.64 -2.74 3.37
CA TYR A 96 -11.29 -2.08 4.64
C TYR A 96 -11.93 -0.69 4.76
N PRO A 97 -13.27 -0.58 4.70
CA PRO A 97 -13.94 0.72 4.70
C PRO A 97 -13.65 1.49 6.00
N SER A 98 -13.60 2.83 5.94
CA SER A 98 -13.28 3.67 7.12
C SER A 98 -14.25 3.52 8.29
N SER A 99 -15.44 2.96 8.06
CA SER A 99 -16.42 2.65 9.10
C SER A 99 -16.13 1.37 9.89
N THR A 100 -15.15 0.55 9.48
CA THR A 100 -14.74 -0.57 10.32
C THR A 100 -14.09 -0.01 11.58
N PRO A 101 -14.58 -0.37 12.78
CA PRO A 101 -13.92 0.03 14.01
C PRO A 101 -12.45 -0.42 13.94
N ASP A 102 -11.56 0.39 14.48
CA ASP A 102 -10.15 0.05 14.64
C ASP A 102 -10.11 -1.28 15.40
N SER A 103 -9.84 -2.34 14.65
CA SER A 103 -9.91 -3.70 15.16
C SER A 103 -8.52 -4.27 15.00
N GLU A 104 -7.86 -4.48 16.14
CA GLU A 104 -6.53 -5.08 16.23
C GLU A 104 -6.48 -6.49 15.61
N THR A 105 -7.64 -7.10 15.35
CA THR A 105 -7.75 -8.46 14.82
C THR A 105 -7.73 -8.55 13.30
N ILE A 106 -7.79 -7.42 12.58
CA ILE A 106 -7.69 -7.45 11.11
C ILE A 106 -6.22 -7.66 10.74
N VAL A 107 -5.90 -8.89 10.34
CA VAL A 107 -4.61 -9.24 9.75
C VAL A 107 -4.80 -9.39 8.25
N SER A 108 -4.14 -8.53 7.48
CA SER A 108 -4.10 -8.57 6.03
C SER A 108 -2.67 -8.80 5.55
N ARG A 109 -2.50 -9.56 4.47
CA ARG A 109 -1.21 -9.68 3.78
C ARG A 109 -1.38 -9.15 2.35
N LEU A 110 -0.82 -7.99 2.09
CA LEU A 110 -0.86 -7.34 0.79
C LEU A 110 0.52 -7.38 0.14
N MET A 111 0.55 -7.75 -1.12
CA MET A 111 1.69 -7.56 -2.02
C MET A 111 1.27 -6.54 -3.07
N VAL A 112 1.95 -5.41 -3.10
CA VAL A 112 1.63 -4.30 -3.98
C VAL A 112 2.67 -4.27 -5.10
N ASP A 113 2.23 -4.55 -6.32
CA ASP A 113 3.06 -4.44 -7.51
C ASP A 113 3.22 -2.97 -7.89
N MET A 114 4.47 -2.49 -7.89
CA MET A 114 4.78 -1.12 -8.30
C MET A 114 4.62 -0.88 -9.79
N LEU A 115 4.74 -1.95 -10.58
CA LEU A 115 4.56 -1.82 -12.01
C LEU A 115 3.09 -1.73 -12.39
N PRO A 116 2.73 -0.82 -13.29
CA PRO A 116 1.46 -0.88 -13.98
C PRO A 116 1.40 -2.17 -14.81
N THR A 117 0.22 -2.79 -14.86
CA THR A 117 0.04 -4.15 -15.33
C THR A 117 0.38 -4.38 -16.80
N VAL A 118 0.26 -3.38 -17.67
CA VAL A 118 0.74 -3.40 -19.07
C VAL A 118 0.75 -1.94 -19.58
N ASP A 119 1.67 -1.58 -20.48
CA ASP A 119 1.69 -0.35 -21.31
C ASP A 119 1.85 1.03 -20.64
N CYS A 120 1.98 1.15 -19.31
CA CYS A 120 2.11 2.46 -18.67
C CYS A 120 3.56 2.77 -18.29
N PHE A 121 4.46 2.92 -19.27
CA PHE A 121 5.83 3.43 -19.04
C PHE A 121 5.88 4.83 -18.39
N PHE A 122 4.73 5.47 -18.15
CA PHE A 122 4.61 6.86 -17.73
C PHE A 122 3.47 7.10 -16.72
N ARG A 123 3.40 6.35 -15.61
CA ARG A 123 2.69 6.91 -14.44
C ARG A 123 3.71 7.51 -13.47
N PRO A 124 4.09 8.80 -13.66
CA PRO A 124 5.13 9.42 -12.88
C PRO A 124 4.70 9.72 -11.45
N ASN A 125 3.51 9.35 -10.98
CA ASN A 125 3.09 9.58 -9.60
C ASN A 125 2.00 8.57 -9.23
N THR A 126 2.32 7.68 -8.30
CA THR A 126 1.37 6.74 -7.75
C THR A 126 1.03 7.14 -6.32
N GLU A 127 -0.22 7.48 -6.09
CA GLU A 127 -0.70 7.82 -4.75
C GLU A 127 -0.83 6.57 -3.87
N ILE A 128 -0.19 6.60 -2.70
CA ILE A 128 -0.19 5.53 -1.70
C ILE A 128 -0.85 5.94 -0.39
N LEU A 129 -1.54 7.09 -0.35
CA LEU A 129 -2.15 7.61 0.87
C LEU A 129 -3.08 6.58 1.53
N SER A 130 -3.95 5.92 0.77
CA SER A 130 -4.87 4.90 1.28
C SER A 130 -4.13 3.68 1.85
N LEU A 131 -2.96 3.34 1.31
CA LEU A 131 -2.15 2.24 1.81
C LEU A 131 -1.52 2.59 3.17
N LEU A 132 -1.00 3.81 3.30
CA LEU A 132 -0.44 4.27 4.58
C LEU A 132 -1.53 4.44 5.64
N ASP A 133 -2.72 4.91 5.26
CA ASP A 133 -3.89 4.96 6.16
C ASP A 133 -4.23 3.56 6.68
N LEU A 134 -4.31 2.56 5.80
CA LEU A 134 -4.53 1.16 6.18
C LEU A 134 -3.46 0.67 7.16
N LEU A 135 -2.19 0.89 6.87
CA LEU A 135 -1.08 0.43 7.72
C LEU A 135 -1.06 1.14 9.09
N SER A 136 -1.49 2.40 9.15
CA SER A 136 -1.63 3.15 10.40
C SER A 136 -2.84 2.69 11.23
N ARG A 137 -3.92 2.24 10.58
CA ARG A 137 -5.12 1.71 11.24
C ARG A 137 -4.96 0.27 11.72
N PHE A 138 -4.22 -0.53 10.96
CA PHE A 138 -4.00 -1.95 11.22
C PHE A 138 -2.51 -2.27 11.26
N PRO A 139 -1.83 -2.07 12.40
CA PRO A 139 -0.39 -2.34 12.53
C PRO A 139 0.01 -3.78 12.21
N SER A 140 -0.92 -4.74 12.36
CA SER A 140 -0.74 -6.14 12.00
C SER A 140 -0.83 -6.44 10.51
N ALA A 141 -1.33 -5.49 9.70
CA ALA A 141 -1.37 -5.63 8.25
C ALA A 141 0.05 -5.62 7.70
N ARG A 142 0.40 -6.59 6.85
CA ARG A 142 1.70 -6.68 6.20
C ARG A 142 1.56 -6.21 4.77
N CYS A 143 2.44 -5.29 4.37
CA CYS A 143 2.54 -4.83 3.00
C CYS A 143 3.95 -5.09 2.49
N GLN A 144 4.05 -5.70 1.31
CA GLN A 144 5.32 -5.87 0.60
C GLN A 144 5.23 -5.20 -0.77
N LEU A 145 6.28 -4.45 -1.12
CA LEU A 145 6.42 -3.90 -2.46
C LEU A 145 7.06 -4.95 -3.36
N ILE A 146 6.42 -5.25 -4.48
CA ILE A 146 7.06 -6.03 -5.53
C ILE A 146 7.57 -5.04 -6.58
N CYS A 147 8.89 -4.97 -6.69
CA CYS A 147 9.58 -4.40 -7.83
C CYS A 147 9.98 -5.54 -8.78
N PRO A 148 9.80 -5.39 -10.10
CA PRO A 148 10.21 -6.38 -11.10
C PRO A 148 11.71 -6.64 -11.01
N SER A 149 12.09 -7.91 -11.12
CA SER A 149 13.47 -8.40 -11.02
C SER A 149 14.42 -7.89 -12.11
N GLU A 150 13.93 -7.18 -13.13
CA GLU A 150 14.81 -6.50 -14.10
C GLU A 150 15.32 -5.14 -13.59
N ILE A 151 14.76 -4.65 -12.49
CA ILE A 151 15.15 -3.43 -11.80
C ILE A 151 15.49 -3.82 -10.35
N GLU A 152 16.54 -4.63 -10.17
CA GLU A 152 17.10 -4.96 -8.86
C GLU A 152 17.77 -3.72 -8.26
N ASN A 153 16.97 -2.78 -7.78
CA ASN A 153 17.44 -1.78 -6.83
C ASN A 153 17.04 -2.23 -5.41
N PRO A 154 17.86 -3.06 -4.73
CA PRO A 154 17.55 -3.53 -3.38
C PRO A 154 17.32 -2.39 -2.38
N ASP A 155 17.98 -1.25 -2.59
CA ASP A 155 17.81 -0.06 -1.75
C ASP A 155 16.38 0.51 -1.82
N ALA A 156 15.72 0.45 -2.98
CA ALA A 156 14.33 0.89 -3.13
C ALA A 156 13.36 0.03 -2.31
N ALA A 157 13.54 -1.29 -2.36
CA ALA A 157 12.73 -2.23 -1.61
C ALA A 157 12.96 -2.06 -0.09
N ASP A 158 14.20 -1.87 0.33
CA ASP A 158 14.56 -1.68 1.74
C ASP A 158 14.07 -0.34 2.29
N LYS A 159 14.18 0.75 1.54
CA LYS A 159 13.63 2.06 1.93
C LYS A 159 12.10 2.06 2.00
N PHE A 160 11.41 1.40 1.07
CA PHE A 160 9.96 1.24 1.20
C PHE A 160 9.60 0.36 2.40
N ARG A 161 10.35 -0.73 2.65
CA ARG A 161 10.18 -1.54 3.85
C ARG A 161 10.38 -0.71 5.11
N HIS A 162 11.36 0.19 5.11
CA HIS A 162 11.59 1.14 6.19
C HIS A 162 10.40 2.09 6.37
N LEU A 163 9.87 2.69 5.30
CA LEU A 163 8.65 3.50 5.36
C LEU A 163 7.48 2.73 5.99
N VAL A 164 7.21 1.51 5.54
CA VAL A 164 6.15 0.65 6.09
C VAL A 164 6.37 0.39 7.58
N GLN A 165 7.59 0.03 7.97
CA GLN A 165 7.96 -0.20 9.38
C GLN A 165 7.77 1.07 10.23
N THR A 166 8.21 2.22 9.73
CA THR A 166 8.09 3.52 10.41
C THR A 166 6.62 3.90 10.60
N VAL A 167 5.77 3.68 9.59
CA VAL A 167 4.31 3.92 9.68
C VAL A 167 3.67 3.00 10.71
N GLN A 168 4.04 1.72 10.75
CA GLN A 168 3.48 0.76 11.71
C GLN A 168 3.94 1.04 13.15
N GLN A 169 5.22 1.34 13.36
CA GLN A 169 5.81 1.63 14.67
C GLN A 169 5.29 2.96 15.25
N ASN A 170 5.00 3.94 14.40
CA ASN A 170 4.53 5.27 14.79
C ASN A 170 3.07 5.49 14.34
N SER A 171 2.25 4.44 14.41
CA SER A 171 0.90 4.41 13.81
C SER A 171 -0.02 5.53 14.29
N SER A 172 0.04 5.92 15.55
CA SER A 172 -0.77 7.03 16.09
C SER A 172 -0.37 8.39 15.51
N ALA A 173 0.93 8.68 15.43
CA ALA A 173 1.47 9.91 14.85
C ALA A 173 1.15 9.99 13.36
N TRP A 174 1.36 8.89 12.62
CA TRP A 174 1.00 8.80 11.21
C TRP A 174 -0.50 8.98 10.98
N ARG A 175 -1.34 8.37 11.81
CA ARG A 175 -2.80 8.53 11.68
C ARG A 175 -3.22 9.99 11.88
N ALA A 176 -2.68 10.65 12.91
CA ALA A 176 -2.94 12.06 13.16
C ALA A 176 -2.49 12.92 11.97
N ALA A 177 -1.28 12.68 11.44
CA ALA A 177 -0.75 13.42 10.30
C ALA A 177 -1.53 13.15 9.01
N LEU A 178 -1.87 11.90 8.69
CA LEU A 178 -2.69 11.55 7.52
C LEU A 178 -4.08 12.21 7.58
N GLN A 179 -4.66 12.30 8.78
CA GLN A 179 -5.96 12.92 8.98
C GLN A 179 -5.91 14.45 8.92
N ASN A 180 -4.88 15.08 9.48
CA ASN A 180 -4.88 16.53 9.72
C ASN A 180 -3.95 17.31 8.79
N ASP A 181 -2.83 16.72 8.40
CA ASP A 181 -1.70 17.45 7.82
C ASP A 181 -1.37 17.01 6.40
N ILE A 182 -1.41 15.71 6.11
CA ILE A 182 -0.97 15.15 4.84
C ILE A 182 -2.16 15.02 3.88
N ALA A 183 -2.08 15.72 2.75
CA ALA A 183 -3.08 15.71 1.69
C ALA A 183 -2.88 14.54 0.71
N ALA A 184 -1.64 14.15 0.44
CA ALA A 184 -1.31 13.04 -0.45
C ALA A 184 0.09 12.50 -0.12
N VAL A 185 0.30 11.22 -0.38
CA VAL A 185 1.64 10.61 -0.41
C VAL A 185 1.79 9.93 -1.75
N THR A 186 2.74 10.39 -2.55
CA THR A 186 2.96 9.85 -3.90
C THR A 186 4.33 9.22 -4.00
N LEU A 187 4.38 8.00 -4.50
CA LEU A 187 5.60 7.38 -4.99
C LEU A 187 5.79 7.79 -6.43
N TYR A 188 6.96 8.30 -6.78
CA TYR A 188 7.29 8.48 -8.18
C TYR A 188 8.63 7.85 -8.52
N GLN A 189 8.71 7.43 -9.78
CA GLN A 189 9.92 6.92 -10.38
C GLN A 189 10.65 8.11 -11.01
N ASN A 190 11.83 8.41 -10.50
CA ASN A 190 12.72 9.34 -11.17
C ASN A 190 13.64 8.55 -12.09
N TYR A 191 13.58 8.85 -13.39
CA TYR A 191 14.51 8.33 -14.38
C TYR A 191 15.56 9.41 -14.62
N GLN A 192 16.75 9.20 -14.07
CA GLN A 192 17.90 10.03 -14.41
C GLN A 192 18.64 9.32 -15.54
N ASP A 193 18.54 9.89 -16.74
CA ASP A 193 19.37 9.49 -17.88
C ASP A 193 20.76 10.08 -17.65
N ASP A 194 21.57 9.36 -16.88
CA ASP A 194 22.98 9.65 -16.86
C ASP A 194 23.56 9.20 -18.20
N ARG A 195 24.42 10.03 -18.81
CA ARG A 195 24.96 9.85 -20.17
C ARG A 195 25.74 8.53 -20.36
N THR A 196 25.87 7.76 -19.28
CA THR A 196 26.51 6.46 -19.11
C THR A 196 25.60 5.25 -19.38
N HIS A 197 24.34 5.45 -19.80
CA HIS A 197 23.33 4.40 -20.05
C HIS A 197 22.88 3.60 -18.81
N VAL A 198 23.33 3.96 -17.61
CA VAL A 198 22.83 3.33 -16.37
C VAL A 198 21.57 4.06 -15.94
N THR A 199 20.41 3.44 -16.17
CA THR A 199 19.14 3.99 -15.70
C THR A 199 19.06 3.84 -14.19
N LEU A 200 19.25 4.94 -13.46
CA LEU A 200 19.08 4.96 -12.01
C LEU A 200 17.61 4.91 -11.66
N PHE A 201 17.17 3.80 -11.05
CA PHE A 201 15.81 3.68 -10.56
C PHE A 201 15.70 4.25 -9.16
N CYS A 202 15.02 5.39 -9.06
CA CYS A 202 14.74 6.00 -7.76
C CYS A 202 13.25 6.03 -7.45
N VAL A 203 12.88 5.44 -6.31
CA VAL A 203 11.57 5.63 -5.68
C VAL A 203 11.68 6.84 -4.76
N VAL A 204 11.00 7.93 -5.13
CA VAL A 204 10.88 9.09 -4.26
C VAL A 204 9.52 9.06 -3.58
N VAL A 205 9.53 9.20 -2.26
CA VAL A 205 8.31 9.47 -1.47
C VAL A 205 8.13 10.98 -1.42
N GLN A 206 7.04 11.45 -2.02
CA GLN A 206 6.63 12.84 -1.94
C GLN A 206 5.44 12.98 -0.98
N LEU A 207 5.62 13.71 0.11
CA LEU A 207 4.51 14.11 0.99
C LEU A 207 3.95 15.44 0.52
N CYS A 208 2.65 15.50 0.27
CA CYS A 208 1.92 16.74 0.03
C CYS A 208 1.19 17.13 1.31
N ILE A 209 1.45 18.32 1.85
CA ILE A 209 0.79 18.84 3.05
C ILE A 209 -0.45 19.65 2.66
N LYS A 210 -1.51 19.59 3.48
CA LYS A 210 -2.75 20.36 3.35
C LYS A 210 -2.47 21.84 3.62
N GLU A 211 -3.11 22.71 2.85
CA GLU A 211 -3.10 24.16 3.10
C GLU A 211 -3.64 24.52 4.49
N SER A 212 -4.56 23.69 5.02
CA SER A 212 -5.14 23.85 6.35
C SER A 212 -4.21 23.43 7.49
N CYS A 213 -3.03 22.86 7.20
CA CYS A 213 -2.08 22.42 8.21
C CYS A 213 -1.66 23.62 9.07
N GLN A 214 -1.97 23.58 10.37
CA GLN A 214 -1.73 24.69 11.29
C GLN A 214 -0.31 24.68 11.87
N GLU A 215 0.52 23.72 11.45
CA GLU A 215 1.88 23.61 11.93
C GLU A 215 2.67 24.89 11.62
N PRO A 216 3.38 25.48 12.62
CA PRO A 216 4.08 26.76 12.43
C PRO A 216 5.07 26.74 11.27
N TRP A 217 5.74 25.60 11.05
CA TRP A 217 6.68 25.41 9.96
C TRP A 217 5.98 25.44 8.59
N ALA A 218 4.83 24.77 8.47
CA ALA A 218 4.07 24.72 7.24
C ALA A 218 3.53 26.11 6.89
N GLN A 219 3.02 26.83 7.88
CA GLN A 219 2.59 28.22 7.72
C GLN A 219 3.74 29.15 7.32
N LYS A 220 4.93 28.95 7.87
CA LYS A 220 6.14 29.70 7.48
C LYS A 220 6.51 29.43 6.03
N VAL A 221 6.54 28.16 5.60
CA VAL A 221 6.83 27.76 4.21
C VAL A 221 5.77 28.28 3.23
N LEU A 222 4.48 28.18 3.57
CA LEU A 222 3.39 28.68 2.73
C LEU A 222 3.46 30.20 2.55
N ARG A 223 3.68 30.96 3.63
CA ARG A 223 3.87 32.43 3.55
C ARG A 223 5.12 32.81 2.77
N ALA A 224 6.18 32.02 2.89
CA ALA A 224 7.39 32.21 2.11
C ALA A 224 7.21 31.87 0.63
N SER A 225 6.11 31.25 0.21
CA SER A 225 5.84 30.81 -1.17
C SER A 225 4.93 31.72 -1.98
N ASP A 226 4.49 32.87 -1.44
CA ASP A 226 3.67 33.89 -2.13
C ASP A 226 4.41 34.63 -3.28
N TRP A 227 5.49 34.04 -3.81
CA TRP A 227 6.31 34.56 -4.90
C TRP A 227 5.66 34.31 -6.27
N GLY A 228 4.58 35.03 -6.56
CA GLY A 228 4.11 35.36 -7.91
C GLY A 228 3.63 34.21 -8.84
N PRO A 229 2.62 34.46 -9.71
CA PRO A 229 2.07 33.44 -10.61
C PRO A 229 3.00 33.02 -11.77
N TYR A 230 4.11 33.74 -11.96
CA TYR A 230 5.13 33.50 -12.99
C TYR A 230 6.52 33.86 -12.43
N GLY A 231 6.99 33.13 -11.43
CA GLY A 231 8.32 33.34 -10.84
C GLY A 231 9.23 32.14 -11.05
N SER A 232 10.21 32.28 -11.92
CA SER A 232 11.32 31.34 -12.10
C SER A 232 12.09 31.15 -10.79
N THR A 233 12.18 29.90 -10.33
CA THR A 233 13.40 29.25 -9.77
C THR A 233 14.43 30.13 -9.06
N GLU A 234 14.04 30.88 -8.03
CA GLU A 234 14.97 31.15 -6.93
C GLU A 234 14.55 30.28 -5.75
N TRP A 235 15.21 29.13 -5.71
CA TRP A 235 15.25 28.20 -4.60
C TRP A 235 15.62 29.00 -3.34
N SER A 236 14.64 29.40 -2.52
CA SER A 236 14.95 29.87 -1.16
C SER A 236 15.80 28.80 -0.50
N SER A 237 17.01 29.16 -0.04
CA SER A 237 18.04 28.21 0.36
C SER A 237 17.46 27.14 1.29
N TYR A 238 17.60 25.90 0.82
CA TYR A 238 17.26 24.63 1.44
C TYR A 238 17.43 24.62 2.97
N GLU A 239 18.50 25.23 3.48
CA GLU A 239 18.93 25.15 4.87
C GLU A 239 17.93 25.77 5.87
N GLU A 240 17.28 26.90 5.54
CA GLU A 240 16.47 27.63 6.53
C GLU A 240 15.13 26.95 6.86
N ASN A 241 14.63 26.06 6.00
CA ASN A 241 13.34 25.39 6.20
C ASN A 241 13.49 23.96 6.72
N VAL A 242 14.65 23.33 6.53
CA VAL A 242 14.90 21.95 6.99
C VAL A 242 14.88 21.84 8.51
N GLU A 243 15.43 22.83 9.23
CA GLU A 243 15.44 22.85 10.70
C GLU A 243 14.04 22.74 11.31
N TYR A 244 13.02 23.29 10.64
CA TYR A 244 11.64 23.25 11.12
C TYR A 244 10.90 21.98 10.71
N LEU A 245 11.33 21.35 9.62
CA LEU A 245 10.72 20.14 9.09
C LEU A 245 11.21 18.88 9.82
N VAL A 246 12.49 18.86 10.21
CA VAL A 246 13.12 17.71 10.88
C VAL A 246 12.36 17.27 12.14
N PRO A 247 11.94 18.16 13.07
CA PRO A 247 11.15 17.77 14.23
C PRO A 247 9.83 17.10 13.86
N TYR A 248 9.12 17.61 12.85
CA TYR A 248 7.87 17.02 12.38
C TYR A 248 8.08 15.64 11.77
N LEU A 249 9.11 15.47 10.94
CA LEU A 249 9.44 14.16 10.36
C LEU A 249 9.92 13.17 11.44
N GLN A 250 10.65 13.62 12.46
CA GLN A 250 11.05 12.80 13.61
C GLN A 250 9.85 12.33 14.44
N GLN A 251 8.80 13.14 14.59
CA GLN A 251 7.55 12.71 15.23
C GLN A 251 6.85 11.60 14.44
N LEU A 252 6.98 11.62 13.12
CA LEU A 252 6.54 10.53 12.24
C LEU A 252 7.49 9.32 12.25
N GLY A 253 8.59 9.38 13.02
CA GLY A 253 9.58 8.31 13.15
C GLY A 253 10.62 8.26 12.03
N TRP A 254 10.68 9.29 11.17
CA TRP A 254 11.74 9.38 10.18
C TRP A 254 13.05 9.78 10.83
N LYS A 255 14.13 9.16 10.36
CA LYS A 255 15.47 9.58 10.76
C LYS A 255 15.94 10.73 9.86
N PRO A 256 16.67 11.74 10.40
CA PRO A 256 17.12 12.90 9.63
C PRO A 256 17.93 12.54 8.37
N GLU A 257 18.71 11.45 8.41
CA GLU A 257 19.50 10.98 7.27
C GLU A 257 18.65 10.53 6.08
N PHE A 258 17.37 10.22 6.30
CA PHE A 258 16.44 9.87 5.23
C PHE A 258 15.79 11.09 4.58
N VAL A 259 16.09 12.31 5.02
CA VAL A 259 15.51 13.56 4.49
C VAL A 259 16.53 14.21 3.57
N ARG A 260 16.54 13.80 2.30
CA ARG A 260 17.33 14.38 1.23
C ARG A 260 16.46 15.23 0.31
N GLU A 261 16.59 16.53 0.56
CA GLU A 261 16.49 17.60 -0.43
C GLU A 261 15.08 17.86 -1.00
N TRP A 262 14.78 19.12 -1.30
CA TRP A 262 13.58 19.59 -2.00
C TRP A 262 12.27 19.67 -1.20
N VAL A 263 12.05 20.86 -0.63
CA VAL A 263 10.71 21.39 -0.36
C VAL A 263 10.28 22.20 -1.59
N HIS A 264 9.19 21.83 -2.24
CA HIS A 264 8.61 22.62 -3.33
C HIS A 264 7.16 22.95 -3.00
N VAL A 265 6.76 24.22 -3.10
CA VAL A 265 5.35 24.59 -2.98
C VAL A 265 4.70 24.62 -4.36
N ARG A 266 3.77 23.70 -4.63
CA ARG A 266 3.01 23.64 -5.89
C ARG A 266 1.54 23.87 -5.63
N LYS A 267 0.97 24.94 -6.19
CA LYS A 267 -0.47 25.23 -6.11
C LYS A 267 -0.97 25.17 -4.64
N GLY A 268 -0.27 25.87 -3.73
CA GLY A 268 -0.61 25.88 -2.30
C GLY A 268 -0.25 24.61 -1.52
N LYS A 269 0.29 23.56 -2.15
CA LYS A 269 0.71 22.34 -1.46
C LYS A 269 2.21 22.31 -1.24
N ILE A 270 2.65 22.09 0.00
CA ILE A 270 4.05 21.80 0.31
C ILE A 270 4.33 20.36 -0.10
N CYS A 271 5.23 20.17 -1.06
CA CYS A 271 5.70 18.87 -1.50
C CYS A 271 7.08 18.63 -0.93
N LEU A 272 7.21 17.63 -0.07
CA LEU A 272 8.47 17.22 0.54
C LEU A 272 8.96 15.97 -0.18
N LYS A 273 10.12 16.01 -0.81
CA LYS A 273 10.80 14.80 -1.23
C LYS A 273 11.61 14.30 -0.05
N ILE A 274 11.34 13.08 0.39
CA ILE A 274 12.01 12.58 1.58
C ILE A 274 13.32 11.91 1.20
N PHE A 275 13.37 10.98 0.25
CA PHE A 275 14.65 10.40 -0.17
C PHE A 275 14.75 10.23 -1.68
N SER A 276 15.98 10.38 -2.18
CA SER A 276 16.42 9.91 -3.49
C SER A 276 17.20 8.60 -3.32
N ILE A 277 17.21 7.78 -4.35
CA ILE A 277 17.96 6.54 -4.47
C ILE A 277 18.98 6.82 -5.57
N SER A 278 20.14 7.32 -5.18
CA SER A 278 21.34 7.20 -6.00
C SER A 278 22.02 5.90 -5.59
N PRO A 279 22.33 4.96 -6.49
CA PRO A 279 23.14 3.81 -6.16
C PRO A 279 24.62 4.16 -6.02
N ASP A 280 25.02 5.41 -6.26
CA ASP A 280 26.39 5.86 -6.11
C ASP A 280 26.50 6.88 -4.96
N PRO A 281 27.10 6.51 -3.82
CA PRO A 281 27.35 7.43 -2.71
C PRO A 281 28.41 8.48 -3.03
N ASP A 282 29.15 8.34 -4.14
CA ASP A 282 30.19 9.27 -4.59
C ASP A 282 29.66 10.32 -5.60
N TYR A 283 28.38 10.25 -5.99
CA TYR A 283 27.67 11.24 -6.81
C TYR A 283 26.64 11.99 -5.96
N ASP A 284 27.13 12.90 -5.11
CA ASP A 284 26.36 14.00 -4.52
C ASP A 284 26.68 15.31 -5.28
#